data_AF-A0A1Y1KCW6-F1
#
_entry.id   AF-A0A1Y1KCW6-F1
#
_cell.length_a   1.000
_cell.length_b   1.000
_cell.length_c   1.000
_cell.angle_alpha   90.00
_cell.angle_beta   90.00
_cell.angle_gamma   90.00
#
_symmetry.space_group_name_H-M   'P 1'
#
loop_
_entity.id
_entity.type
_entity.pdbx_description
1 polymer ?
#
loop_
_entity_poly.entity_id
_entity_poly.type
_entity_poly.pdbx_seq_one_letter_code
_entity_poly.pdbx_strand_id
1 'polypeptide(L)'
;GGGQLAYFVGWIVVCLLDQCVAVSLSELASKFPTSSGPSYWSFQLLPEGRARTIFSFITGWVWLIGNITICLSVNFGTASLIAGTATIYHPEWLASDWQLLLIFYAVCLGTFLICAFGNRLLPYVDAVASVWNGLTILIVCVALSATANVGRHSVAD
;
A
#
# COMPACT_ATOMS: atom_id res chain seq x y z
N GLY A 1 7.29 -2.04 -23.46
CA GLY A 1 6.86 -0.71 -23.94
C GLY A 1 6.18 0.01 -22.83
N GLY A 2 6.91 0.88 -22.13
CA GLY A 2 6.38 1.72 -21.06
C GLY A 2 7.27 2.95 -21.01
N GLY A 3 7.00 3.91 -21.89
CA GLY A 3 7.72 5.19 -21.87
C GLY A 3 7.28 6.03 -20.68
N GLN A 4 8.02 7.10 -20.38
CA GLN A 4 7.67 8.07 -19.32
C GLN A 4 6.21 8.57 -19.44
N LEU A 5 5.71 8.73 -20.66
CA LEU A 5 4.32 9.11 -20.95
C LEU A 5 3.31 8.06 -20.46
N ALA A 6 3.57 6.77 -20.64
CA ALA A 6 2.65 5.72 -20.21
C ALA A 6 2.54 5.64 -18.68
N TYR A 7 3.66 5.87 -17.96
CA TYR A 7 3.65 5.96 -16.50
C TYR A 7 2.87 7.18 -16.01
N PHE A 8 3.09 8.34 -16.62
CA PHE A 8 2.41 9.57 -16.23
C PHE A 8 0.89 9.50 -16.48
N VAL A 9 0.49 9.09 -17.69
CA VAL A 9 -0.93 8.94 -18.03
C VAL A 9 -1.57 7.83 -17.20
N GLY A 10 -0.89 6.70 -17.00
CA GLY A 10 -1.37 5.61 -16.16
C GLY A 10 -1.62 6.05 -14.73
N TRP A 11 -0.71 6.84 -14.15
CA TRP A 11 -0.88 7.40 -12.81
C TRP A 11 -2.11 8.31 -12.71
N ILE A 12 -2.31 9.24 -13.65
CA ILE A 12 -3.49 10.12 -13.67
C ILE A 12 -4.79 9.31 -13.73
N VAL A 13 -4.85 8.32 -14.62
CA VAL A 13 -6.03 7.46 -14.77
C VAL A 13 -6.33 6.71 -13.46
N VAL A 14 -5.31 6.11 -12.85
CA VAL A 14 -5.46 5.43 -11.55
C VAL A 14 -5.95 6.38 -10.47
N CYS A 15 -5.40 7.59 -10.37
CA CYS A 15 -5.86 8.59 -9.40
C CYS A 15 -7.33 8.97 -9.60
N LEU A 16 -7.77 9.19 -10.84
CA LEU A 16 -9.18 9.51 -11.12
C LEU A 16 -10.12 8.37 -10.72
N LEU A 17 -9.77 7.13 -11.06
CA LEU A 17 -10.56 5.96 -10.70
C LEU A 17 -10.62 5.78 -9.17
N ASP A 18 -9.50 5.96 -8.48
CA ASP A 18 -9.41 5.86 -7.02
C ASP A 18 -10.27 6.94 -6.33
N GLN A 19 -10.28 8.18 -6.83
CA GLN A 19 -11.16 9.23 -6.32
C GLN A 19 -12.64 8.89 -6.48
N CYS A 20 -13.06 8.31 -7.61
CA CYS A 20 -14.45 7.86 -7.80
C CYS A 20 -14.86 6.80 -6.76
N VAL A 21 -13.95 5.87 -6.45
CA VAL A 21 -14.16 4.86 -5.41
C VAL A 21 -14.23 5.52 -4.02
N ALA A 22 -13.31 6.44 -3.72
CA ALA A 22 -13.26 7.16 -2.45
C ALA A 22 -14.53 7.98 -2.20
N VAL A 23 -15.03 8.70 -3.20
CA VAL A 23 -16.29 9.48 -3.09
C VAL A 23 -17.47 8.55 -2.82
N SER A 24 -17.57 7.44 -3.56
CA SER A 24 -18.64 6.44 -3.36
C SER A 24 -18.60 5.85 -1.94
N LEU A 25 -17.40 5.55 -1.44
CA LEU A 25 -17.19 5.04 -0.09
C LEU A 25 -17.52 6.08 0.98
N SER A 26 -17.19 7.35 0.72
CA SER A 26 -17.45 8.46 1.65
C SER A 26 -18.94 8.70 1.87
N GLU A 27 -19.78 8.50 0.86
CA GLU A 27 -21.24 8.59 0.97
C GLU A 27 -21.78 7.48 1.89
N LEU A 28 -21.30 6.25 1.70
CA LEU A 28 -21.66 5.11 2.54
C LEU A 28 -21.18 5.29 3.99
N ALA A 29 -19.96 5.78 4.19
CA ALA A 29 -19.40 6.05 5.50
C ALA A 29 -20.16 7.16 6.25
N SER A 30 -20.63 8.19 5.54
CA SER A 30 -21.42 9.29 6.13
C SER A 30 -22.81 8.85 6.55
N LYS A 31 -23.44 7.94 5.77
CA LYS A 31 -24.78 7.43 6.05
C LYS A 31 -24.79 6.35 7.15
N PHE A 32 -23.72 5.57 7.25
CA PHE A 32 -23.63 4.44 8.19
C PHE A 32 -22.31 4.48 8.98
N PRO A 33 -22.21 5.33 10.02
CA PRO A 33 -21.02 5.46 10.85
C PRO A 33 -20.95 4.31 11.88
N THR A 34 -20.72 3.10 11.37
CA THR A 34 -20.63 1.87 12.18
C THR A 34 -19.27 1.20 12.01
N SER A 35 -18.73 0.65 13.10
CA SER A 35 -17.43 -0.01 13.15
C SER A 35 -17.30 -1.29 12.32
N SER A 36 -18.39 -1.83 11.78
CA SER A 36 -18.40 -3.07 10.97
C SER A 36 -18.03 -2.88 9.50
N GLY A 37 -17.81 -1.63 9.04
CA GLY A 37 -17.21 -1.35 7.73
C GLY A 37 -18.00 -1.90 6.51
N PRO A 38 -17.30 -2.33 5.43
CA PRO A 38 -17.91 -2.74 4.16
C PRO A 38 -18.93 -3.88 4.29
N SER A 39 -18.73 -4.80 5.23
CA SER A 39 -19.70 -5.87 5.52
C SER A 39 -21.05 -5.30 5.96
N TYR A 40 -21.05 -4.31 6.85
CA TYR A 40 -22.29 -3.70 7.32
C TYR A 40 -22.97 -2.84 6.25
N TRP A 41 -22.19 -2.13 5.43
CA TRP A 41 -22.76 -1.36 4.31
C TRP A 41 -23.43 -2.28 3.30
N SER A 42 -22.80 -3.41 2.95
CA SER A 42 -23.42 -4.42 2.07
C SER A 42 -24.66 -5.05 2.69
N PHE A 43 -24.67 -5.27 4.02
CA PHE A 43 -25.87 -5.71 4.71
C PHE A 43 -26.99 -4.66 4.60
N GLN A 44 -26.73 -3.38 4.90
CA GLN A 44 -27.75 -2.31 4.85
C GLN A 44 -28.34 -2.04 3.46
N LEU A 45 -27.55 -2.22 2.39
CA LEU A 45 -27.97 -1.93 1.02
C LEU A 45 -28.85 -3.02 0.39
N LEU A 46 -28.82 -4.25 0.90
CA LEU A 46 -29.56 -5.37 0.32
C LEU A 46 -30.98 -5.52 0.92
N PRO A 47 -32.00 -5.84 0.10
CA PRO A 47 -33.37 -6.07 0.56
C PRO A 47 -33.46 -7.27 1.53
N GLU A 48 -34.50 -7.29 2.38
CA GLU A 48 -34.66 -8.30 3.42
C GLU A 48 -34.76 -9.72 2.85
N GLY A 49 -33.83 -10.58 3.24
CA GLY A 49 -33.78 -11.97 2.79
C GLY A 49 -32.46 -12.65 3.13
N ARG A 50 -32.38 -13.98 2.92
CA ARG A 50 -31.17 -14.78 3.17
C ARG A 50 -29.96 -14.30 2.35
N ALA A 51 -30.18 -13.71 1.17
CA ALA A 51 -29.12 -13.19 0.32
C ALA A 51 -28.31 -12.10 1.03
N ARG A 52 -28.94 -11.23 1.82
CA ARG A 52 -28.31 -10.13 2.56
C ARG A 52 -27.18 -10.61 3.48
N THR A 53 -27.40 -11.69 4.22
CA THR A 53 -26.39 -12.29 5.12
C THR A 53 -25.24 -12.93 4.35
N ILE A 54 -25.54 -13.60 3.22
CA ILE A 54 -24.54 -14.27 2.40
C ILE A 54 -23.60 -13.24 1.74
N PHE A 55 -24.15 -12.20 1.11
CA PHE A 55 -23.35 -11.15 0.49
C PHE A 55 -22.52 -10.39 1.52
N SER A 56 -23.09 -10.07 2.69
CA SER A 56 -22.33 -9.44 3.79
C SER A 56 -21.16 -10.30 4.27
N PHE A 57 -21.33 -11.61 4.32
CA PHE A 57 -20.28 -12.54 4.70
C PHE A 57 -19.18 -12.59 3.64
N ILE A 58 -19.54 -12.69 2.36
CA ILE A 58 -18.59 -12.69 1.24
C ILE A 58 -17.79 -11.38 1.22
N THR A 59 -18.45 -10.22 1.33
CA THR A 59 -17.78 -8.92 1.38
C THR A 59 -16.82 -8.82 2.56
N GLY A 60 -17.18 -9.38 3.72
CA GLY A 60 -16.29 -9.45 4.89
C GLY A 60 -15.04 -10.29 4.65
N TRP A 61 -15.20 -11.48 4.04
CA TRP A 61 -14.07 -12.34 3.70
C TRP A 61 -13.14 -11.70 2.66
N VAL A 62 -13.70 -11.10 1.61
CA VAL A 62 -12.91 -10.42 0.58
C VAL A 62 -12.11 -9.27 1.20
N TRP A 63 -12.72 -8.49 2.09
CA TRP A 63 -12.02 -7.42 2.79
C TRP A 63 -10.90 -7.95 3.71
N LEU A 64 -11.17 -9.03 4.46
CA LEU A 64 -10.16 -9.67 5.31
C LEU A 64 -8.98 -10.21 4.50
N ILE A 65 -9.25 -10.96 3.43
CA ILE A 65 -8.22 -11.50 2.53
C ILE A 65 -7.43 -10.37 1.88
N GLY A 66 -8.09 -9.28 1.47
CA GLY A 66 -7.44 -8.09 0.94
C GLY A 66 -6.43 -7.49 1.92
N ASN A 67 -6.84 -7.29 3.18
CA ASN A 67 -5.95 -6.76 4.22
C ASN A 67 -4.75 -7.68 4.48
N ILE A 68 -4.98 -9.01 4.60
CA ILE A 68 -3.90 -9.99 4.79
C ILE A 68 -2.92 -9.94 3.61
N THR A 69 -3.44 -9.87 2.38
CA THR A 69 -2.63 -9.85 1.15
C THR A 69 -1.78 -8.58 1.06
N ILE A 70 -2.35 -7.42 1.39
CA ILE A 70 -1.62 -6.14 1.41
C ILE A 70 -0.49 -6.21 2.45
N CYS A 71 -0.79 -6.67 3.67
CA CYS A 71 0.23 -6.83 4.71
C CYS A 71 1.36 -7.75 4.26
N LEU A 72 1.05 -8.92 3.70
CA LEU A 72 2.06 -9.86 3.20
C LEU A 72 2.91 -9.24 2.08
N SER A 73 2.29 -8.52 1.15
CA SER A 73 2.98 -7.83 0.06
C SER A 73 4.00 -6.81 0.57
N VAL A 74 3.64 -6.00 1.56
CA VAL A 74 4.55 -5.01 2.17
C VAL A 74 5.70 -5.69 2.93
N ASN A 75 5.43 -6.74 3.70
CA ASN A 75 6.47 -7.49 4.40
C ASN A 75 7.45 -8.15 3.41
N PHE A 76 6.94 -8.66 2.29
CA PHE A 76 7.76 -9.23 1.22
C PHE A 76 8.62 -8.17 0.53
N GLY A 77 8.05 -7.00 0.22
CA GLY A 77 8.80 -5.87 -0.32
C GLY A 77 9.90 -5.38 0.63
N THR A 78 9.64 -5.40 1.94
CA THR A 78 10.65 -5.05 2.95
C THR A 78 11.77 -6.09 2.99
N ALA A 79 11.42 -7.38 2.98
CA ALA A 79 12.40 -8.47 2.95
C ALA A 79 13.28 -8.42 1.70
N SER A 80 12.72 -8.09 0.53
CA SER A 80 13.48 -7.97 -0.71
C SER A 80 14.41 -6.75 -0.71
N LEU A 81 14.00 -5.63 -0.10
CA LEU A 81 14.88 -4.47 0.09
C LEU A 81 16.05 -4.78 1.04
N ILE A 82 15.80 -5.53 2.12
CA ILE A 82 16.85 -5.97 3.05
C ILE A 82 17.84 -6.91 2.33
N ALA A 83 17.32 -7.90 1.61
CA ALA A 83 18.15 -8.82 0.83
C ALA A 83 18.96 -8.08 -0.24
N GLY A 84 18.35 -7.14 -0.96
CA GLY A 84 19.03 -6.30 -1.95
C GLY A 84 20.14 -5.44 -1.33
N THR A 85 19.90 -4.89 -0.15
CA THR A 85 20.91 -4.11 0.59
C THR A 85 22.08 -5.00 1.00
N ALA A 86 21.82 -6.21 1.50
CA ALA A 86 22.86 -7.14 1.90
C ALA A 86 23.73 -7.61 0.73
N THR A 87 23.14 -7.84 -0.45
CA THR A 87 23.90 -8.14 -1.69
C THR A 87 24.80 -6.98 -2.12
N ILE A 88 24.42 -5.72 -1.86
CA ILE A 88 25.27 -4.55 -2.17
C ILE A 88 26.52 -4.52 -1.28
N TYR A 89 26.40 -4.89 0.00
CA TYR A 89 27.53 -4.92 0.93
C TYR A 89 28.42 -6.17 0.77
N HIS A 90 27.83 -7.30 0.39
CA HIS A 90 28.54 -8.57 0.17
C HIS A 90 28.24 -9.08 -1.24
N PRO A 91 29.01 -8.65 -2.26
CA PRO A 91 28.74 -8.99 -3.66
C PRO A 91 28.89 -10.49 -3.98
N GLU A 92 29.62 -11.25 -3.16
CA GLU A 92 29.69 -12.73 -3.25
C GLU A 92 28.48 -13.46 -2.64
N TRP A 93 27.60 -12.76 -1.91
CA TRP A 93 26.42 -13.35 -1.28
C TRP A 93 25.17 -13.07 -2.11
N LEU A 94 24.73 -14.08 -2.86
CA LEU A 94 23.45 -14.08 -3.52
C LEU A 94 22.42 -14.71 -2.58
N ALA A 95 21.43 -13.90 -2.17
CA ALA A 95 20.34 -14.37 -1.32
C ALA A 95 19.58 -15.51 -2.01
N SER A 96 19.75 -16.74 -1.50
CA SER A 96 19.00 -17.91 -1.97
C SER A 96 17.54 -17.82 -1.55
N ASP A 97 16.62 -18.47 -2.27
CA ASP A 97 15.17 -18.46 -1.99
C ASP A 97 14.87 -18.80 -0.52
N TRP A 98 15.60 -19.76 0.05
CA TRP A 98 15.45 -20.13 1.46
C TRP A 98 15.86 -19.02 2.43
N GLN A 99 16.92 -18.27 2.11
CA GLN A 99 17.36 -17.14 2.93
C GLN A 99 16.38 -15.98 2.84
N LEU A 100 15.81 -15.71 1.66
CA LEU A 100 14.77 -14.70 1.50
C LEU A 100 13.52 -15.04 2.32
N LEU A 101 13.11 -16.31 2.33
CA LEU A 101 12.00 -16.79 3.16
C LEU A 101 12.27 -16.60 4.66
N LEU A 102 13.50 -16.89 5.13
CA LEU A 102 13.86 -16.67 6.53
C LEU A 102 13.83 -15.19 6.91
N ILE A 103 14.35 -14.29 6.07
CA ILE A 103 14.28 -12.84 6.27
C ILE A 103 12.81 -12.40 6.31
N PHE A 104 12.00 -12.88 5.37
CA PHE A 104 10.57 -12.60 5.34
C PHE A 104 9.85 -13.04 6.61
N TYR A 105 10.12 -14.25 7.12
CA TYR A 105 9.53 -14.71 8.39
C TYR A 105 10.00 -13.87 9.58
N ALA A 106 11.28 -13.48 9.61
CA ALA A 106 11.80 -12.61 10.66
C ALA A 106 11.12 -11.23 10.65
N VAL A 107 10.93 -10.63 9.47
CA VAL A 107 10.21 -9.35 9.30
C VAL A 107 8.75 -9.50 9.71
N CYS A 108 8.05 -10.55 9.25
CA CYS A 108 6.67 -10.83 9.65
C CYS A 108 6.51 -10.99 11.17
N LEU A 109 7.42 -11.72 11.82
CA LEU A 109 7.41 -11.89 13.27
C LEU A 109 7.67 -10.57 14.00
N GLY A 110 8.62 -9.76 13.52
CA GLY A 110 8.90 -8.43 14.06
C GLY A 110 7.68 -7.51 13.98
N THR A 111 7.05 -7.44 12.79
CA THR A 111 5.82 -6.67 12.59
C THR A 111 4.69 -7.17 13.48
N PHE A 112 4.52 -8.49 13.62
CA PHE A 112 3.52 -9.07 14.51
C PHE A 112 3.72 -8.68 15.97
N LEU A 113 4.96 -8.72 16.48
CA LEU A 113 5.28 -8.32 17.86
C LEU A 113 4.98 -6.83 18.08
N ILE A 114 5.33 -5.97 17.13
CA ILE A 114 5.04 -4.53 17.23
C ILE A 114 3.52 -4.29 17.24
N CYS A 115 2.76 -4.96 16.38
CA CYS A 115 1.31 -4.81 16.35
C CYS A 115 0.63 -5.39 17.61
N ALA A 116 1.13 -6.51 18.15
CA ALA A 116 0.55 -7.16 19.32
C ALA A 116 0.81 -6.40 20.63
N PHE A 117 2.02 -5.86 20.82
CA PHE A 117 2.44 -5.22 22.07
C PHE A 117 2.45 -3.69 22.01
N GLY A 118 2.52 -3.12 20.80
CA GLY A 118 2.82 -1.71 20.56
C GLY A 118 1.61 -0.83 20.24
N ASN A 119 0.37 -1.22 20.57
CA ASN A 119 -0.82 -0.44 20.20
C ASN A 119 -0.78 1.04 20.66
N ARG A 120 -0.08 1.33 21.77
CA ARG A 120 0.13 2.70 22.26
C ARG A 120 1.22 3.47 21.49
N LEU A 121 2.17 2.77 20.88
CA LEU A 121 3.28 3.32 20.11
C LEU A 121 2.93 3.49 18.62
N LEU A 122 2.01 2.67 18.10
CA LEU A 122 1.51 2.73 16.73
C LEU A 122 1.20 4.16 16.21
N PRO A 123 0.43 5.00 16.93
CA PRO A 123 0.11 6.34 16.42
C PRO A 123 1.34 7.25 16.31
N TYR A 124 2.36 7.06 17.15
CA TYR A 124 3.62 7.82 17.03
C TYR A 124 4.46 7.34 15.85
N VAL A 125 4.55 6.02 15.64
CA VAL A 125 5.28 5.44 14.50
C VAL A 125 4.63 5.87 13.18
N ASP A 126 3.31 5.83 13.10
CA ASP A 126 2.56 6.26 11.92
C ASP A 126 2.78 7.76 11.63
N ALA A 127 2.71 8.62 12.65
CA ALA A 127 2.99 10.04 12.50
C ALA A 127 4.43 10.30 11.98
N VAL A 128 5.42 9.61 12.55
CA VAL A 128 6.82 9.73 12.11
C VAL A 128 6.99 9.22 10.68
N ALA A 129 6.37 8.09 10.33
CA ALA A 129 6.41 7.55 8.98
C ALA A 129 5.78 8.52 7.96
N SER A 130 4.65 9.15 8.31
CA SER A 130 4.00 10.15 7.45
C SER A 130 4.90 11.36 7.20
N VAL A 131 5.55 11.88 8.24
CA VAL A 131 6.52 12.98 8.14
C VAL A 131 7.73 12.58 7.29
N TRP A 132 8.27 11.37 7.49
CA TRP A 132 9.39 10.84 6.70
C TRP A 132 9.06 10.71 5.21
N ASN A 133 7.88 10.19 4.89
CA ASN A 133 7.42 10.09 3.51
C ASN A 133 7.25 11.47 2.88
N GLY A 134 6.65 12.43 3.59
CA GLY A 134 6.53 13.81 3.12
C GLY A 134 7.88 14.48 2.84
N LEU A 135 8.84 14.32 3.74
CA LEU A 135 10.21 14.82 3.56
C LEU A 135 10.90 14.17 2.36
N THR A 136 10.76 12.86 2.20
CA THR A 136 11.37 12.12 1.07
C THR A 136 10.83 12.63 -0.27
N ILE A 137 9.53 12.88 -0.38
CA ILE A 137 8.91 13.46 -1.58
C ILE A 137 9.50 14.84 -1.88
N LEU A 138 9.61 15.72 -0.87
CA LEU A 138 10.18 17.05 -1.06
C LEU A 138 11.64 16.99 -1.53
N ILE A 139 12.46 16.12 -0.93
CA ILE A 139 13.86 15.92 -1.30
C ILE A 139 13.95 15.44 -2.76
N VAL A 140 13.14 14.45 -3.14
CA VAL A 140 13.12 13.95 -4.53
C VAL A 140 12.68 15.02 -5.51
N CYS A 141 11.66 15.82 -5.19
CA CYS A 141 11.23 16.94 -6.04
C CYS A 141 12.34 17.99 -6.22
N VAL A 142 13.04 18.38 -5.15
CA VAL A 142 14.16 19.33 -5.21
C VAL A 142 15.33 18.73 -5.99
N ALA A 143 15.70 17.48 -5.73
CA ALA A 143 16.78 16.79 -6.43
C ALA A 143 16.50 16.65 -7.93
N LEU A 144 15.27 16.28 -8.31
CA LEU A 144 14.84 16.24 -9.71
C LEU A 144 14.87 17.64 -10.33
N SER A 145 14.38 18.67 -9.63
CA SER A 145 14.38 20.04 -10.15
C SER A 145 15.80 20.61 -10.31
N ALA A 146 16.74 20.25 -9.43
CA ALA A 146 18.14 20.67 -9.52
C ALA A 146 18.92 19.89 -10.59
N THR A 147 18.57 18.62 -10.81
CA THR A 147 19.21 17.74 -11.81
C THR A 147 18.55 17.85 -13.19
N ALA A 148 17.44 18.59 -13.33
CA ALA A 148 16.77 18.90 -14.59
C ALA A 148 17.57 19.90 -15.47
N ASN A 149 18.86 19.65 -15.62
CA ASN A 149 19.78 20.37 -16.51
C ASN A 149 19.91 19.69 -17.89
N VAL A 150 19.12 18.64 -18.16
CA VAL A 150 19.01 18.06 -19.51
C VAL A 150 17.84 18.77 -20.21
N GLY A 151 18.20 19.56 -21.22
CA GLY A 151 17.33 20.50 -21.91
C GLY A 151 16.03 19.91 -22.45
N ARG A 152 15.06 20.81 -22.66
CA ARG A 152 13.80 20.56 -23.35
C ARG A 152 14.11 19.78 -24.63
N HIS A 153 13.71 18.50 -24.70
CA HIS A 153 13.59 17.84 -25.98
C HIS A 153 12.53 18.62 -26.77
N SER A 154 12.99 19.36 -27.77
CA SER A 154 12.14 19.99 -28.77
C SER A 154 11.26 18.89 -29.38
N VAL A 155 9.98 19.17 -29.59
CA VAL A 155 8.98 18.22 -30.13
C VAL A 155 9.18 17.97 -31.64
N ALA A 156 10.41 18.13 -32.11
CA ALA A 156 10.83 17.92 -33.48
C ALA A 156 12.17 17.17 -33.43
N ASP A 157 12.09 15.86 -33.19
CA ASP A 157 12.95 14.79 -33.73
C ASP A 157 12.45 13.42 -33.22
#